data_AF-A0A497QPV2-F1
#
_entry.id   AF-A0A497QPV2-F1
#
_cell.length_a   1.000
_cell.length_b   1.000
_cell.length_c   1.000
_cell.angle_alpha   90.00
_cell.angle_beta   90.00
_cell.angle_gamma   90.00
#
_symmetry.space_group_name_H-M   'P 1'
#
loop_
_entity.id
_entity.type
_entity.pdbx_description
1 polymer ?
#
loop_
_entity_poly.entity_id
_entity_poly.type
_entity_poly.pdbx_seq_one_letter_code
_entity_poly.pdbx_strand_id
1 'polypeptide(L)'
;MSKTEFMTAIETAFDEGLPFIDFTEFYTYALIPKGDKYLEISYDFEDHEIMENRTLDPAKAYFNFCEEVEKALAEELEIFYLNKWRDFKNSLSGNEAAKLPKLIEELVNNTDTYGNDIPVIKSPEDLAKLKEKL
;
A
#
# COMPACT_ATOMS: atom_id res chain seq x y z
N MET A 1 -16.63 8.30 3.56
CA MET A 1 -16.72 6.83 3.50
C MET A 1 -17.09 6.34 4.89
N SER A 2 -17.92 5.32 5.01
CA SER A 2 -18.26 4.61 6.24
C SER A 2 -17.34 3.39 6.42
N LYS A 3 -17.28 2.82 7.63
CA LYS A 3 -16.52 1.58 7.88
C LYS A 3 -16.91 0.45 6.92
N THR A 4 -18.21 0.27 6.65
CA THR A 4 -18.69 -0.74 5.70
C THR A 4 -18.22 -0.49 4.27
N GLU A 5 -18.23 0.76 3.82
CA GLU A 5 -17.71 1.14 2.51
C GLU A 5 -16.19 0.92 2.42
N PHE A 6 -15.44 1.21 3.49
CA PHE A 6 -14.01 0.93 3.58
C PHE A 6 -13.72 -0.57 3.46
N MET A 7 -14.41 -1.39 4.25
CA MET A 7 -14.28 -2.86 4.19
C MET A 7 -14.57 -3.39 2.79
N THR A 8 -15.63 -2.89 2.16
CA THR A 8 -16.01 -3.29 0.80
C THR A 8 -14.92 -2.93 -0.21
N ALA A 9 -14.31 -1.75 -0.08
CA ALA A 9 -13.21 -1.32 -0.96
C ALA A 9 -11.99 -2.24 -0.80
N ILE A 10 -11.63 -2.60 0.42
CA ILE A 10 -10.52 -3.52 0.72
C ILE A 10 -10.82 -4.94 0.19
N GLU A 11 -12.03 -5.46 0.42
CA GLU A 11 -12.42 -6.82 -0.01
C GLU A 11 -12.41 -6.99 -1.53
N THR A 12 -12.75 -5.92 -2.26
CA THR A 12 -12.80 -5.92 -3.73
C THR A 12 -11.49 -5.40 -4.36
N ALA A 13 -10.48 -5.06 -3.55
CA ALA A 13 -9.28 -4.37 -4.05
C ALA A 13 -8.53 -5.16 -5.13
N PHE A 14 -8.44 -6.48 -4.97
CA PHE A 14 -7.77 -7.37 -5.92
C PHE A 14 -8.55 -7.61 -7.21
N ASP A 15 -9.86 -7.35 -7.22
CA ASP A 15 -10.68 -7.45 -8.45
C ASP A 15 -10.35 -6.32 -9.44
N GLU A 16 -9.76 -5.23 -8.95
CA GLU A 16 -9.45 -4.03 -9.72
C GLU A 16 -8.00 -4.00 -10.25
N GLY A 17 -7.15 -4.93 -9.79
CA GLY A 17 -5.73 -4.99 -10.09
C GLY A 17 -4.91 -5.43 -8.88
N LEU A 18 -3.59 -5.25 -8.92
CA LEU A 18 -2.74 -5.49 -7.75
C LEU A 18 -2.73 -4.23 -6.87
N PRO A 19 -3.37 -4.22 -5.70
CA PRO A 19 -3.30 -3.10 -4.78
C PRO A 19 -1.99 -3.11 -4.00
N PHE A 20 -1.62 -1.95 -3.46
CA PHE A 20 -0.74 -1.89 -2.31
C PHE A 20 -1.62 -1.72 -1.07
N ILE A 21 -1.48 -2.62 -0.10
CA ILE A 21 -2.18 -2.53 1.19
C ILE A 21 -1.16 -2.88 2.26
N ASP A 22 -0.86 -1.94 3.14
CA ASP A 22 -0.11 -2.21 4.36
C ASP A 22 -1.02 -2.13 5.59
N PHE A 23 -0.56 -2.70 6.69
CA PHE A 23 -1.25 -2.62 7.97
C PHE A 23 -0.26 -2.69 9.13
N THR A 24 -0.10 -1.61 9.86
CA THR A 24 0.78 -1.56 11.02
C THR A 24 0.02 -1.91 12.30
N GLU A 25 0.63 -1.67 13.46
CA GLU A 25 -0.10 -1.73 14.72
C GLU A 25 -1.20 -0.67 14.78
N PHE A 26 -0.97 0.51 14.19
CA PHE A 26 -1.76 1.72 14.39
C PHE A 26 -2.75 2.04 13.27
N TYR A 27 -2.44 1.69 12.02
CA TYR A 27 -3.32 2.01 10.89
C TYR A 27 -3.16 1.01 9.75
N THR A 28 -4.06 1.11 8.77
CA THR A 28 -3.88 0.51 7.43
C THR A 28 -3.94 1.60 6.37
N TYR A 29 -3.07 1.49 5.37
CA TYR A 29 -3.09 2.32 4.17
C TYR A 29 -3.22 1.44 2.94
N ALA A 30 -4.02 1.91 1.97
CA ALA A 30 -4.20 1.22 0.70
C ALA A 30 -4.23 2.16 -0.49
N LEU A 31 -3.55 1.74 -1.56
CA LEU A 31 -3.69 2.24 -2.91
C LEU A 31 -4.29 1.15 -3.79
N ILE A 32 -5.55 1.36 -4.18
CA ILE A 32 -6.34 0.40 -4.96
C ILE A 32 -6.44 0.92 -6.39
N PRO A 33 -5.99 0.18 -7.41
CA PRO A 33 -6.21 0.54 -8.81
C PRO A 33 -7.70 0.76 -9.08
N LYS A 34 -8.04 1.76 -9.90
CA LYS A 34 -9.40 2.05 -10.37
C LYS A 34 -9.31 2.57 -11.81
N GLY A 35 -9.11 1.63 -12.75
CA GLY A 35 -8.88 1.97 -14.15
C GLY A 35 -7.55 2.71 -14.36
N ASP A 36 -7.61 3.96 -14.81
CA ASP A 36 -6.44 4.83 -15.02
C ASP A 36 -6.05 5.65 -13.78
N LYS A 37 -6.72 5.42 -12.64
CA LYS A 37 -6.52 6.13 -11.37
C LYS A 37 -6.31 5.16 -10.21
N TYR A 38 -6.07 5.72 -9.03
CA TYR A 38 -5.97 4.97 -7.79
C TYR A 38 -6.91 5.55 -6.74
N LEU A 39 -7.60 4.69 -6.00
CA LEU A 39 -8.27 5.06 -4.77
C LEU A 39 -7.27 4.94 -3.62
N GLU A 40 -6.99 6.05 -2.95
CA GLU A 40 -6.26 6.08 -1.69
C GLU A 40 -7.25 6.08 -0.54
N ILE A 41 -7.10 5.09 0.34
CA ILE A 41 -7.85 4.99 1.59
C ILE A 41 -6.92 4.62 2.73
N SER A 42 -7.20 5.12 3.92
CA SER A 42 -6.54 4.68 5.15
C SER A 42 -7.48 4.76 6.33
N TYR A 43 -7.21 3.92 7.33
CA TYR A 43 -8.01 3.79 8.54
C TYR A 43 -7.11 3.73 9.76
N ASP A 44 -7.39 4.58 10.74
CA ASP A 44 -6.73 4.59 12.04
C ASP A 44 -7.43 3.60 12.99
N PHE A 45 -6.68 2.67 13.54
CA PHE A 45 -7.22 1.63 14.43
C PHE A 45 -7.49 2.13 15.85
N GLU A 46 -6.78 3.16 16.31
CA GLU A 46 -6.90 3.71 17.67
C GLU A 46 -8.13 4.63 17.76
N ASP A 47 -8.21 5.59 16.85
CA ASP A 47 -9.30 6.58 16.80
C ASP A 47 -10.53 6.08 16.03
N HIS A 48 -10.43 4.89 15.43
CA HIS A 48 -11.47 4.24 14.64
C HIS A 48 -11.99 5.10 13.47
N GLU A 49 -11.11 5.90 12.88
CA GLU A 49 -11.48 6.90 11.86
C GLU A 49 -10.86 6.64 10.49
N ILE A 50 -11.55 7.11 9.45
CA ILE A 50 -11.03 7.07 8.07
C ILE A 50 -10.23 8.34 7.84
N MET A 51 -8.93 8.17 7.67
CA MET A 51 -7.96 9.26 7.53
C MET A 51 -7.91 9.77 6.10
N GLU A 52 -7.84 8.86 5.13
CA GLU A 52 -7.82 9.18 3.71
C GLU A 52 -8.96 8.48 2.96
N ASN A 53 -9.51 9.19 1.98
CA ASN A 53 -10.49 8.67 1.04
C ASN A 53 -10.56 9.60 -0.19
N ARG A 54 -9.67 9.38 -1.14
CA ARG A 54 -9.58 10.22 -2.35
C ARG A 54 -9.10 9.45 -3.56
N THR A 55 -9.59 9.85 -4.72
CA THR A 55 -9.10 9.33 -6.01
C THR A 55 -7.92 10.17 -6.48
N LEU A 56 -6.83 9.51 -6.85
CA LEU A 56 -5.56 10.10 -7.27
C LEU A 56 -5.26 9.76 -8.73
N ASP A 57 -4.67 10.70 -9.44
CA ASP A 57 -3.99 10.40 -10.69
C ASP A 57 -2.69 9.62 -10.40
N PRO A 58 -2.20 8.78 -11.33
CA PRO A 58 -1.09 7.86 -11.07
C PRO A 58 0.20 8.52 -10.57
N ALA A 59 0.50 9.74 -11.02
CA ALA A 59 1.69 10.46 -10.57
C ALA A 59 1.61 10.82 -9.08
N LYS A 60 0.42 11.23 -8.58
CA LYS A 60 0.24 11.54 -7.16
C LYS A 60 0.24 10.27 -6.32
N ALA A 61 -0.41 9.21 -6.80
CA ALA A 61 -0.37 7.90 -6.16
C ALA A 61 1.06 7.36 -6.03
N TYR A 62 1.91 7.56 -7.07
CA TYR A 62 3.33 7.20 -7.01
C TYR A 62 4.08 7.90 -5.88
N PHE A 63 3.90 9.21 -5.73
CA PHE A 63 4.59 9.96 -4.68
C PHE A 63 4.10 9.57 -3.29
N ASN A 64 2.79 9.38 -3.12
CA ASN A 64 2.22 8.95 -1.85
C ASN A 64 2.69 7.55 -1.48
N PHE A 65 2.69 6.61 -2.43
CA PHE A 65 3.26 5.27 -2.25
C PHE A 65 4.72 5.31 -1.82
N CYS A 66 5.55 6.13 -2.49
CA CYS A 66 6.96 6.25 -2.12
C CYS A 66 7.14 6.87 -0.73
N GLU A 67 6.31 7.84 -0.36
CA GLU A 67 6.32 8.44 0.97
C GLU A 67 5.94 7.43 2.05
N GLU A 68 4.88 6.67 1.82
CA GLU A 68 4.43 5.61 2.71
C GLU A 68 5.52 4.56 2.93
N VAL A 69 6.10 4.03 1.86
CA VAL A 69 7.12 2.98 1.95
C VAL A 69 8.44 3.48 2.54
N GLU A 70 8.89 4.69 2.15
CA GLU A 70 10.24 5.17 2.52
C GLU A 70 10.30 5.97 3.82
N LYS A 71 9.16 6.45 4.31
CA LYS A 71 9.08 7.16 5.59
C LYS A 71 8.28 6.34 6.58
N ALA A 72 6.98 6.17 6.35
CA ALA A 72 6.10 5.58 7.35
C ALA A 72 6.48 4.12 7.65
N LEU A 73 6.41 3.23 6.66
CA LEU A 73 6.79 1.83 6.87
C LEU A 73 8.26 1.66 7.26
N ALA A 74 9.16 2.41 6.64
CA ALA A 74 10.58 2.29 6.96
C ALA A 74 10.93 2.74 8.40
N GLU A 75 10.18 3.69 8.98
CA GLU A 75 10.35 4.14 10.36
C GLU A 75 9.73 3.16 11.37
N GLU A 76 8.64 2.48 11.00
CA GLU A 76 7.96 1.49 11.84
C GLU A 76 8.68 0.12 11.86
N LEU A 77 9.37 -0.25 10.77
CA LEU A 77 10.01 -1.55 10.65
C LEU A 77 11.40 -1.58 11.29
N GLU A 78 11.62 -2.56 12.19
CA GLU A 78 12.93 -2.79 12.81
C GLU A 78 14.03 -3.05 11.75
N ILE A 79 13.67 -3.78 10.68
CA ILE A 79 14.59 -4.09 9.58
C ILE A 79 13.89 -3.81 8.25
N PHE A 80 14.17 -2.64 7.67
CA PHE A 80 13.82 -2.32 6.28
C PHE A 80 15.07 -1.90 5.48
N TYR A 81 15.40 -2.64 4.44
CA TYR A 81 16.54 -2.39 3.55
C TYR A 81 16.24 -1.26 2.55
N LEU A 82 16.01 -0.06 3.08
CA LEU A 82 15.63 1.15 2.33
C LEU A 82 16.55 1.45 1.14
N ASN A 83 17.85 1.19 1.27
CA ASN A 83 18.80 1.40 0.16
C ASN A 83 18.51 0.47 -1.03
N LYS A 84 18.21 -0.82 -0.78
CA LYS A 84 17.85 -1.75 -1.86
C LYS A 84 16.56 -1.33 -2.56
N TRP A 85 15.57 -0.89 -1.77
CA TRP A 85 14.32 -0.36 -2.31
C TRP A 85 14.55 0.86 -3.20
N ARG A 86 15.34 1.82 -2.74
CA ARG A 86 15.71 3.01 -3.52
C ARG A 86 16.49 2.66 -4.79
N ASP A 87 17.39 1.69 -4.72
CA ASP A 87 18.14 1.21 -5.89
C ASP A 87 17.20 0.61 -6.94
N PHE A 88 16.26 -0.25 -6.54
CA PHE A 88 15.25 -0.80 -7.44
C PHE A 88 14.41 0.32 -8.06
N LYS A 89 13.87 1.23 -7.26
CA LYS A 89 13.08 2.37 -7.73
C LYS A 89 13.84 3.23 -8.76
N ASN A 90 15.12 3.52 -8.49
CA ASN A 90 15.97 4.32 -9.36
C ASN A 90 16.36 3.58 -10.66
N SER A 91 16.34 2.24 -10.65
CA SER A 91 16.61 1.42 -11.84
C SER A 91 15.48 1.46 -12.87
N LEU A 92 14.24 1.79 -12.44
CA LEU A 92 13.08 1.84 -13.32
C LEU A 92 13.13 3.04 -14.27
N SER A 93 12.83 2.81 -15.54
CA SER A 93 12.62 3.82 -16.56
C SER A 93 11.13 4.16 -16.75
N GLY A 94 10.84 5.32 -17.33
CA GLY A 94 9.49 5.83 -17.55
C GLY A 94 9.07 6.92 -16.56
N ASN A 95 7.85 7.42 -16.72
CA ASN A 95 7.24 8.37 -15.78
C ASN A 95 6.66 7.65 -14.56
N GLU A 96 6.18 8.42 -13.59
CA GLU A 96 5.63 7.95 -12.33
C GLU A 96 4.48 6.95 -12.53
N ALA A 97 3.60 7.22 -13.48
CA ALA A 97 2.48 6.35 -13.83
C ALA A 97 2.93 4.95 -14.29
N ALA A 98 4.01 4.87 -15.08
CA ALA A 98 4.56 3.60 -15.56
C ALA A 98 5.39 2.86 -14.49
N LYS A 99 5.87 3.58 -13.47
CA LYS A 99 6.70 3.04 -12.38
C LYS A 99 5.86 2.44 -11.26
N LEU A 100 4.77 3.10 -10.87
CA LEU A 100 3.97 2.70 -9.71
C LEU A 100 3.54 1.22 -9.73
N PRO A 101 2.94 0.69 -10.81
CA PRO A 101 2.53 -0.73 -10.83
C PRO A 101 3.70 -1.68 -10.60
N LYS A 102 4.87 -1.38 -11.18
CA LYS A 102 6.08 -2.21 -11.04
C LYS A 102 6.64 -2.18 -9.63
N LEU A 103 6.52 -1.03 -8.95
CA LEU A 103 6.97 -0.87 -7.58
C LEU A 103 6.06 -1.61 -6.60
N ILE A 104 4.74 -1.52 -6.80
CA ILE A 104 3.77 -2.29 -6.02
C ILE A 104 4.02 -3.78 -6.22
N GLU A 105 4.15 -4.22 -7.47
CA GLU A 105 4.44 -5.62 -7.82
C GLU A 105 5.73 -6.11 -7.16
N GLU A 106 6.81 -5.33 -7.22
CA GLU A 106 8.08 -5.67 -6.59
C GLU A 106 7.95 -5.82 -5.07
N LEU A 107 7.35 -4.84 -4.39
CA LEU A 107 7.26 -4.85 -2.94
C LEU A 107 6.35 -5.98 -2.44
N VAL A 108 5.21 -6.20 -3.09
CA VAL A 108 4.25 -7.25 -2.73
C VAL A 108 4.85 -8.64 -2.92
N ASN A 109 5.54 -8.88 -4.04
CA ASN A 109 6.04 -10.21 -4.39
C ASN A 109 7.40 -10.54 -3.77
N ASN A 110 8.20 -9.53 -3.40
CA ASN A 110 9.59 -9.72 -2.98
C ASN A 110 9.88 -9.11 -1.60
N THR A 111 8.89 -9.06 -0.68
CA THR A 111 9.04 -8.48 0.66
C THR A 111 10.30 -8.94 1.40
N ASP A 112 10.66 -10.22 1.26
CA ASP A 112 11.78 -10.85 1.97
C ASP A 112 13.14 -10.28 1.53
N THR A 113 13.18 -9.60 0.37
CA THR A 113 14.36 -8.85 -0.11
C THR A 113 14.59 -7.58 0.70
N TYR A 114 13.51 -7.00 1.22
CA TYR A 114 13.46 -5.66 1.80
C TYR A 114 13.36 -5.68 3.33
N GLY A 115 13.09 -6.81 3.97
CA GLY A 115 13.05 -6.87 5.42
C GLY A 115 12.43 -8.17 5.93
N ASN A 116 12.34 -8.27 7.25
CA ASN A 116 11.55 -9.33 7.89
C ASN A 116 10.13 -8.80 8.13
N ASP A 117 9.14 -9.65 7.88
CA ASP A 117 7.74 -9.42 8.27
C ASP A 117 7.15 -8.08 7.80
N ILE A 118 7.47 -7.65 6.56
CA ILE A 118 6.87 -6.45 5.96
C ILE A 118 5.34 -6.62 5.93
N PRO A 119 4.57 -5.72 6.56
CA PRO A 119 3.17 -5.92 6.86
C PRO A 119 2.28 -5.52 5.67
N VAL A 120 2.54 -6.12 4.52
CA VAL A 120 1.82 -5.88 3.27
C VAL A 120 0.94 -7.09 2.96
N ILE A 121 -0.31 -6.84 2.59
CA ILE A 121 -1.23 -7.87 2.12
C ILE A 121 -0.80 -8.29 0.71
N LYS A 122 -0.50 -9.58 0.53
CA LYS A 122 0.03 -10.10 -0.73
C LYS A 122 -1.04 -10.74 -1.61
N SER A 123 -2.12 -11.21 -1.00
CA SER A 123 -3.21 -11.89 -1.69
C SER A 123 -4.55 -11.68 -0.99
N PRO A 124 -5.67 -12.00 -1.66
CA PRO A 124 -7.01 -11.92 -1.05
C PRO A 124 -7.15 -12.73 0.25
N GLU A 125 -6.46 -13.86 0.37
CA GLU A 125 -6.50 -14.71 1.56
C GLU A 125 -5.86 -14.04 2.78
N ASP A 126 -4.85 -13.20 2.57
CA ASP A 126 -4.19 -12.45 3.64
C ASP A 126 -5.07 -11.35 4.24
N LEU A 127 -6.13 -10.92 3.53
CA LEU A 127 -7.05 -9.89 4.01
C LEU A 127 -7.69 -10.24 5.36
N ALA A 128 -7.85 -11.53 5.68
CA ALA A 128 -8.39 -11.96 6.96
C ALA A 128 -7.63 -11.34 8.15
N LYS A 129 -6.31 -11.20 8.05
CA LYS A 129 -5.45 -10.58 9.10
C LYS A 129 -5.82 -9.13 9.35
N LEU A 130 -6.08 -8.37 8.29
CA LEU A 130 -6.50 -6.98 8.39
C LEU A 130 -7.92 -6.87 8.97
N LYS A 131 -8.84 -7.77 8.59
CA LYS A 131 -10.21 -7.79 9.13
C LYS A 131 -10.27 -8.03 10.64
N GLU A 132 -9.31 -8.77 11.20
CA GLU A 132 -9.21 -8.97 12.65
C GLU A 132 -8.88 -7.68 13.41
N LYS A 133 -8.25 -6.70 12.74
CA LYS A 133 -7.91 -5.38 13.31
C LYS A 133 -8.99 -4.30 13.10
N LEU A 134 -9.88 -4.48 12.12
CA LEU A 134 -10.90 -3.49 11.73
C LEU A 134 -12.19 -3.61 12.55
#